data_AF-A0A3M8SIY9-F1
#
_entry.id   AF-A0A3M8SIY9-F1
#
_cell.length_a   1.000
_cell.length_b   1.000
_cell.length_c   1.000
_cell.angle_alpha   90.00
_cell.angle_beta   90.00
_cell.angle_gamma   90.00
#
_symmetry.space_group_name_H-M   'P 1'
#
loop_
_entity.id
_entity.type
_entity.pdbx_description
1 polymer ?
#
loop_
_entity_poly.entity_id
_entity_poly.type
_entity_poly.pdbx_seq_one_letter_code
_entity_poly.pdbx_strand_id
1 'polypeptide(L)'
;MVPNSGPTGGGNLVQLTGTNLRNVISVTFGGVPATIVSQPYAQQGGGWPGGGDWGGGWGGGWGGGGGGWPGYPGPTTDVVVVIAPPHAPGSVQVLVTTTAGTSNSQPYTYVAPPPPTTTSITPAVGPTTGGTVFVINGTNLNTVTGITFGGVPGAILAVNPAGTQLVGITPPGSAGTVAVVLSGPGGAATVPGGFTYFVAPPPPVPTTIVPNTGPVAGGTAFTINGTNLGGVLGVLFNGVPATGVTATATTVTGVTPPGVAGTATVTLVTATGTTTVPGGFLYV
;
A
#
# COMPACT_ATOMS: atom_id res chain seq x y z
N MET A 1 28.10 17.90 -9.36
CA MET A 1 27.13 17.49 -8.31
C MET A 1 27.29 16.00 -8.06
N VAL A 2 27.08 15.53 -6.83
CA VAL A 2 27.09 14.09 -6.50
C VAL A 2 26.00 13.79 -5.47
N PRO A 3 25.12 12.81 -5.70
CA PRO A 3 24.90 12.14 -6.99
C PRO A 3 24.29 13.10 -8.04
N ASN A 4 24.39 12.75 -9.31
CA ASN A 4 23.75 13.46 -10.43
C ASN A 4 22.38 12.84 -10.83
N SER A 5 21.87 11.93 -10.01
CA SER A 5 20.57 11.29 -10.18
C SER A 5 19.99 10.89 -8.83
N GLY A 6 18.70 10.56 -8.82
CA GLY A 6 17.99 10.07 -7.63
C GLY A 6 16.54 9.72 -7.91
N PRO A 7 15.81 9.27 -6.88
CA PRO A 7 14.43 8.81 -7.02
C PRO A 7 13.48 9.97 -7.33
N THR A 8 12.42 9.69 -8.08
CA THR A 8 11.31 10.63 -8.36
C THR A 8 10.61 11.16 -7.10
N GLY A 9 10.65 10.40 -5.99
CA GLY A 9 10.17 10.85 -4.69
C GLY A 9 11.05 11.91 -4.01
N GLY A 10 12.24 12.20 -4.54
CA GLY A 10 13.22 13.09 -3.89
C GLY A 10 13.74 12.53 -2.57
N GLY A 11 14.15 13.42 -1.66
CA GLY A 11 14.56 13.07 -0.30
C GLY A 11 16.03 12.67 -0.16
N ASN A 12 16.73 12.37 -1.26
CA ASN A 12 18.16 12.08 -1.22
C ASN A 12 18.99 13.36 -1.06
N LEU A 13 20.10 13.24 -0.33
CA LEU A 13 21.10 14.30 -0.25
C LEU A 13 21.84 14.44 -1.59
N VAL A 14 22.06 15.68 -2.00
CA VAL A 14 22.84 16.04 -3.18
C VAL A 14 23.88 17.06 -2.76
N GLN A 15 25.14 16.75 -3.06
CA GLN A 15 26.27 17.63 -2.87
C GLN A 15 26.52 18.44 -4.14
N LEU A 16 26.40 19.75 -4.03
CA LEU A 16 26.74 20.72 -5.06
C LEU A 16 28.10 21.30 -4.73
N THR A 17 29.02 21.22 -5.69
CA THR A 17 30.42 21.62 -5.52
C THR A 17 30.72 22.66 -6.59
N GLY A 18 31.33 23.78 -6.19
CA GLY A 18 31.67 24.86 -7.12
C GLY A 18 32.47 25.96 -6.44
N THR A 19 32.59 27.09 -7.12
CA THR A 19 33.20 28.32 -6.58
C THR A 19 32.11 29.36 -6.35
N ASN A 20 32.31 30.26 -5.39
CA ASN A 20 31.37 31.35 -5.06
C ASN A 20 29.97 30.86 -4.69
N LEU A 21 29.86 29.71 -4.02
CA LEU A 21 28.60 29.16 -3.53
C LEU A 21 28.35 29.52 -2.05
N ARG A 22 28.85 30.68 -1.62
CA ARG A 22 28.59 31.24 -0.28
C ARG A 22 27.32 32.09 -0.33
N ASN A 23 26.62 32.21 0.79
CA ASN A 23 25.36 32.96 0.89
C ASN A 23 24.30 32.48 -0.13
N VAL A 24 24.10 31.17 -0.22
CA VAL A 24 23.05 30.58 -1.06
C VAL A 24 21.69 30.96 -0.49
N ILE A 25 20.86 31.54 -1.35
CA ILE A 25 19.48 31.95 -1.07
C ILE A 25 18.53 30.80 -1.43
N SER A 26 18.77 30.16 -2.57
CA SER A 26 17.94 29.05 -3.03
C SER A 26 18.71 28.08 -3.91
N VAL A 27 18.25 26.84 -3.92
CA VAL A 27 18.64 25.82 -4.89
C VAL A 27 17.36 25.26 -5.48
N THR A 28 17.29 25.13 -6.81
CA THR A 28 16.11 24.59 -7.50
C THR A 28 16.48 23.45 -8.43
N PHE A 29 15.61 22.43 -8.50
CA PHE A 29 15.68 21.30 -9.42
C PHE A 29 14.50 21.41 -10.38
N GLY A 30 14.73 21.76 -11.64
CA GLY A 30 13.66 21.97 -12.61
C GLY A 30 12.69 23.09 -12.21
N GLY A 31 13.17 24.08 -11.44
CA GLY A 31 12.34 25.15 -10.86
C GLY A 31 11.69 24.80 -9.52
N VAL A 32 11.76 23.54 -9.05
CA VAL A 32 11.25 23.15 -7.73
C VAL A 32 12.30 23.42 -6.65
N PRO A 33 11.99 24.19 -5.58
CA PRO A 33 12.94 24.46 -4.51
C PRO A 33 13.41 23.20 -3.77
N ALA A 34 14.70 23.11 -3.50
CA ALA A 34 15.33 22.10 -2.66
C ALA A 34 15.54 22.63 -1.23
N THR A 35 15.64 21.71 -0.26
CA THR A 35 15.97 22.08 1.13
C THR A 35 17.47 22.17 1.29
N ILE A 36 18.01 23.33 1.65
CA ILE A 36 19.43 23.49 1.94
C ILE A 36 19.72 22.91 3.34
N VAL A 37 20.61 21.91 3.39
CA VAL A 37 21.04 21.24 4.62
C VAL A 37 22.27 21.91 5.19
N SER A 38 23.24 22.21 4.33
CA SER A 38 24.45 22.92 4.71
C SER A 38 25.00 23.70 3.53
N GLN A 39 25.74 24.76 3.85
CA GLN A 39 26.41 25.61 2.88
C GLN A 39 27.71 26.15 3.51
N PRO A 40 28.68 26.63 2.72
CA PRO A 40 29.92 27.16 3.25
C PRO A 40 29.66 28.45 4.03
N TYR A 41 30.45 28.68 5.09
CA TYR A 41 30.35 29.89 5.91
C TYR A 41 30.56 31.14 5.04
N ALA A 42 29.73 32.17 5.27
CA ALA A 42 29.94 33.48 4.68
C ALA A 42 31.34 33.97 5.09
N GLN A 43 32.20 34.36 4.15
CA GLN A 43 33.34 35.17 4.58
C GLN A 43 32.76 36.44 5.18
N GLN A 44 32.93 36.60 6.49
CA GLN A 44 32.57 37.82 7.18
C GLN A 44 33.44 38.91 6.55
N GLY A 45 32.85 39.67 5.62
CA GLY A 45 33.42 40.92 5.16
C GLY A 45 33.40 41.87 6.35
N GLY A 46 34.44 41.83 7.16
CA GLY A 46 34.57 42.62 8.37
C GLY A 46 36.03 42.86 8.63
N GLY A 47 36.46 44.11 8.48
CA GLY A 47 37.77 44.56 8.92
C GLY A 47 38.02 44.11 10.36
N TRP A 48 39.29 43.85 10.64
CA TRP A 48 39.81 43.66 11.99
C TRP A 48 39.12 44.63 12.96
N PRO A 49 38.47 44.15 14.05
CA PRO A 49 38.00 45.04 15.09
C PRO A 49 39.21 45.81 15.61
N GLY A 50 39.02 47.12 15.74
CA GLY A 50 40.08 48.12 15.80
C GLY A 50 41.18 47.84 16.82
N GLY A 51 42.32 48.46 16.53
CA GLY A 51 43.39 48.65 17.49
C GLY A 51 42.82 49.25 18.78
N GLY A 52 42.79 48.42 19.82
CA GLY A 52 42.69 48.86 21.20
C GLY A 52 44.09 48.98 21.76
N ASP A 53 44.39 50.15 22.29
CA ASP A 53 45.62 50.53 22.98
C ASP A 53 46.21 49.41 23.84
N TRP A 54 47.42 48.98 23.49
CA TRP A 54 48.37 48.43 24.46
C TRP A 54 49.55 49.39 24.54
N GLY A 55 49.35 50.47 25.31
CA GLY A 55 50.44 51.27 25.84
C GLY A 55 51.23 50.44 26.86
N GLY A 56 52.53 50.29 26.62
CA GLY A 56 53.46 49.62 27.55
C GLY A 56 54.78 49.35 26.86
N GLY A 57 55.65 50.36 26.86
CA GLY A 57 56.83 50.42 25.99
C GLY A 57 57.90 49.38 26.24
N TRP A 58 58.54 48.97 25.14
CA TRP A 58 59.95 48.62 25.08
C TRP A 58 60.48 49.14 23.73
N GLY A 59 61.48 50.02 23.80
CA GLY A 59 62.22 50.48 22.64
C GLY A 59 63.11 49.37 22.09
N GLY A 60 63.31 49.37 20.77
CA GLY A 60 64.25 48.48 20.10
C GLY A 60 63.83 48.26 18.66
N GLY A 61 64.39 49.04 17.75
CA GLY A 61 64.04 49.00 16.33
C GLY A 61 64.37 47.69 15.64
N TRP A 62 63.56 47.33 14.66
CA TRP A 62 63.95 46.53 13.50
C TRP A 62 63.22 47.08 12.28
N GLY A 63 64.00 47.56 11.31
CA GLY A 63 63.53 47.77 9.95
C GLY A 63 63.27 46.43 9.27
N GLY A 64 62.27 46.39 8.39
CA GLY A 64 61.94 45.19 7.61
C GLY A 64 60.55 45.32 7.02
N GLY A 65 60.45 45.83 5.80
CA GLY A 65 59.19 46.05 5.11
C GLY A 65 58.41 44.76 4.83
N GLY A 66 57.09 44.86 4.98
CA GLY A 66 56.14 44.29 4.02
C GLY A 66 56.05 42.76 3.93
N GLY A 67 56.12 42.04 5.03
CA GLY A 67 55.68 40.64 5.07
C GLY A 67 54.16 40.56 5.19
N GLY A 68 53.45 40.62 4.05
CA GLY A 68 52.03 40.26 4.00
C GLY A 68 51.86 38.83 4.51
N TRP A 69 51.00 38.63 5.51
CA TRP A 69 50.61 37.29 5.95
C TRP A 69 50.13 36.52 4.71
N PRO A 70 50.69 35.33 4.41
CA PRO A 70 50.14 34.47 3.36
C PRO A 70 48.72 34.18 3.78
N GLY A 71 47.75 34.82 3.13
CA GLY A 71 46.35 34.51 3.31
C GLY A 71 46.23 33.01 3.06
N TYR A 72 45.87 32.25 4.08
CA TYR A 72 45.49 30.86 3.89
C TYR A 72 44.49 30.86 2.74
N PRO A 73 44.81 30.25 1.58
CA PRO A 73 43.79 30.04 0.58
C PRO A 73 42.84 29.05 1.22
N GLY A 74 41.79 29.58 1.86
CA GLY A 74 40.65 28.78 2.27
C GLY A 74 40.23 27.94 1.06
N PRO A 75 39.66 26.74 1.28
CA PRO A 75 39.37 25.81 0.21
C PRO A 75 38.73 26.55 -0.97
N THR A 76 39.34 26.44 -2.15
CA THR A 76 38.88 27.07 -3.40
C THR A 76 37.55 26.48 -3.89
N THR A 77 37.02 25.52 -3.14
CA THR A 77 35.85 24.74 -3.46
C THR A 77 34.83 24.92 -2.34
N ASP A 78 33.72 25.55 -2.67
CA ASP A 78 32.54 25.66 -1.84
C ASP A 78 31.64 24.43 -2.06
N VAL A 79 31.06 23.92 -0.97
CA VAL A 79 30.14 22.77 -0.99
C VAL A 79 28.82 23.16 -0.35
N VAL A 80 27.73 22.89 -1.07
CA VAL A 80 26.35 23.07 -0.60
C VAL A 80 25.69 21.69 -0.63
N VAL A 81 25.14 21.26 0.50
CA VAL A 81 24.38 20.01 0.59
C VAL A 81 22.91 20.37 0.63
N VAL A 82 22.12 19.73 -0.23
CA VAL A 82 20.68 19.92 -0.32
C VAL A 82 19.93 18.59 -0.30
N ILE A 83 18.65 18.62 0.05
CA ILE A 83 17.73 17.50 -0.17
C ILE A 83 16.98 17.77 -1.48
N ALA A 84 17.10 16.85 -2.44
CA ALA A 84 16.40 16.96 -3.71
C ALA A 84 14.87 16.89 -3.49
N PRO A 85 14.07 17.78 -4.09
CA PRO A 85 12.62 17.72 -3.99
C PRO A 85 12.05 16.60 -4.86
N PRO A 86 10.81 16.14 -4.61
CA PRO A 86 10.09 15.25 -5.52
C PRO A 86 9.90 15.89 -6.91
N HIS A 87 10.03 15.08 -7.96
CA HIS A 87 9.84 15.52 -9.35
C HIS A 87 9.45 14.34 -10.25
N ALA A 88 8.76 14.63 -11.35
CA ALA A 88 8.47 13.64 -12.39
C ALA A 88 9.77 13.03 -12.98
N PRO A 89 9.74 11.78 -13.49
CA PRO A 89 10.89 11.15 -14.11
C PRO A 89 11.45 11.99 -15.27
N GLY A 90 12.78 12.04 -15.39
CA GLY A 90 13.46 12.76 -16.46
C GLY A 90 14.61 13.63 -15.97
N SER A 91 15.31 14.25 -16.93
CA SER A 91 16.41 15.17 -16.65
C SER A 91 15.89 16.58 -16.42
N VAL A 92 16.33 17.22 -15.33
CA VAL A 92 16.04 18.62 -15.01
C VAL A 92 17.32 19.41 -14.79
N GLN A 93 17.20 20.73 -14.89
CA GLN A 93 18.32 21.64 -14.61
C GLN A 93 18.35 22.03 -13.13
N VAL A 94 19.52 21.91 -12.51
CA VAL A 94 19.80 22.39 -11.16
C VAL A 94 20.47 23.74 -11.23
N LEU A 95 19.93 24.70 -10.48
CA LEU A 95 20.45 26.06 -10.36
C LEU A 95 20.64 26.42 -8.88
N VAL A 96 21.72 27.14 -8.59
CA VAL A 96 22.02 27.71 -7.27
C VAL A 96 21.94 29.22 -7.39
N THR A 97 21.15 29.87 -6.54
CA THR A 97 21.06 31.33 -6.49
C THR A 97 21.72 31.82 -5.21
N THR A 98 22.70 32.70 -5.37
CA THR A 98 23.35 33.43 -4.27
C THR A 98 22.96 34.91 -4.35
N THR A 99 23.39 35.71 -3.38
CA THR A 99 23.26 37.18 -3.45
C THR A 99 23.99 37.80 -4.64
N ALA A 100 24.96 37.11 -5.23
CA ALA A 100 25.76 37.60 -6.37
C ALA A 100 25.15 37.21 -7.74
N GLY A 101 24.15 36.32 -7.76
CA GLY A 101 23.51 35.87 -8.99
C GLY A 101 23.22 34.37 -8.99
N THR A 102 22.81 33.87 -10.16
CA THR A 102 22.48 32.45 -10.36
C THR A 102 23.64 31.72 -11.05
N SER A 103 23.90 30.49 -10.63
CA SER A 103 24.93 29.62 -11.20
C SER A 103 24.62 29.21 -12.64
N ASN A 104 25.59 28.56 -13.31
CA ASN A 104 25.29 27.75 -14.48
C ASN A 104 24.34 26.60 -14.13
N SER A 105 23.64 26.07 -15.13
CA SER A 105 22.77 24.92 -14.97
C SER A 105 23.57 23.62 -15.03
N GLN A 106 23.21 22.66 -14.18
CA GLN A 106 23.75 21.30 -14.20
C GLN A 106 22.61 20.28 -14.28
N PRO A 107 22.72 19.21 -15.09
CA PRO A 107 21.65 18.24 -15.25
C PRO A 107 21.56 17.28 -14.05
N TYR A 108 20.34 17.05 -13.57
CA TYR A 108 20.02 16.05 -12.56
C TYR A 108 18.89 15.15 -13.06
N THR A 109 19.09 13.83 -13.02
CA THR A 109 18.13 12.87 -13.55
C THR A 109 17.29 12.23 -12.44
N TYR A 110 15.99 12.45 -12.49
CA TYR A 110 15.01 11.72 -11.68
C TYR A 110 14.69 10.38 -12.33
N VAL A 111 15.00 9.30 -11.61
CA VAL A 111 14.84 7.91 -12.06
C VAL A 111 13.61 7.32 -11.39
N ALA A 112 12.66 6.84 -12.20
CA ALA A 112 11.51 6.10 -11.69
C ALA A 112 11.96 4.74 -11.14
N PRO A 113 11.32 4.20 -10.09
CA PRO A 113 11.54 2.82 -9.71
C PRO A 113 11.11 1.88 -10.85
N PRO A 114 11.65 0.65 -10.92
CA PRO A 114 11.23 -0.31 -11.93
C PRO A 114 9.73 -0.63 -11.78
N PRO A 115 9.01 -0.89 -12.89
CA PRO A 115 7.60 -1.24 -12.83
C PRO A 115 7.37 -2.53 -12.04
N PRO A 116 6.19 -2.69 -11.42
CA PRO A 116 5.79 -3.97 -10.87
C PRO A 116 5.70 -5.04 -11.96
N THR A 117 5.94 -6.29 -11.60
CA THR A 117 5.58 -7.44 -12.44
C THR A 117 4.64 -8.33 -11.64
N THR A 118 3.79 -9.08 -12.34
CA THR A 118 2.82 -9.99 -11.71
C THR A 118 2.86 -11.33 -12.41
N THR A 119 2.78 -12.40 -11.63
CA THR A 119 2.84 -13.78 -12.12
C THR A 119 1.53 -14.53 -11.90
N SER A 120 0.82 -14.25 -10.81
CA SER A 120 -0.46 -14.90 -10.49
C SER A 120 -1.30 -14.09 -9.53
N ILE A 121 -2.60 -14.41 -9.50
CA ILE A 121 -3.56 -14.02 -8.47
C ILE A 121 -4.28 -15.27 -7.96
N THR A 122 -4.38 -15.43 -6.64
CA THR A 122 -5.02 -16.58 -6.01
C THR A 122 -5.90 -16.14 -4.83
N PRO A 123 -7.18 -16.54 -4.77
CA PRO A 123 -7.94 -17.15 -5.87
C PRO A 123 -8.12 -16.19 -7.05
N ALA A 124 -8.25 -16.72 -8.27
CA ALA A 124 -8.51 -15.94 -9.49
C ALA A 124 -10.02 -15.75 -9.78
N VAL A 125 -10.88 -16.12 -8.83
CA VAL A 125 -12.34 -16.08 -8.97
C VAL A 125 -13.00 -15.65 -7.66
N GLY A 126 -14.18 -15.02 -7.75
CA GLY A 126 -14.95 -14.57 -6.58
C GLY A 126 -16.37 -14.10 -6.92
N PRO A 127 -17.23 -13.88 -5.92
CA PRO A 127 -18.62 -13.47 -6.16
C PRO A 127 -18.71 -12.01 -6.65
N THR A 128 -19.74 -11.70 -7.44
CA THR A 128 -20.04 -10.32 -7.91
C THR A 128 -20.22 -9.29 -6.80
N THR A 129 -20.49 -9.73 -5.57
CA THR A 129 -20.57 -8.87 -4.38
C THR A 129 -19.21 -8.36 -3.91
N GLY A 130 -18.10 -8.87 -4.47
CA GLY A 130 -16.74 -8.57 -4.00
C GLY A 130 -16.41 -9.27 -2.69
N GLY A 131 -15.41 -8.77 -1.98
CA GLY A 131 -15.01 -9.28 -0.66
C GLY A 131 -14.08 -10.50 -0.71
N THR A 132 -13.59 -10.89 -1.89
CA THR A 132 -12.64 -12.01 -1.99
C THR A 132 -11.26 -11.53 -1.57
N VAL A 133 -10.70 -12.14 -0.51
CA VAL A 133 -9.30 -11.95 -0.15
C VAL A 133 -8.44 -12.67 -1.19
N PHE A 134 -7.54 -11.94 -1.83
CA PHE A 134 -6.63 -12.47 -2.85
C PHE A 134 -5.17 -12.19 -2.51
N VAL A 135 -4.29 -13.01 -3.07
CA VAL A 135 -2.85 -12.83 -3.05
C VAL A 135 -2.34 -12.73 -4.48
N ILE A 136 -1.59 -11.68 -4.79
CA ILE A 136 -0.85 -11.51 -6.03
C ILE A 136 0.63 -11.80 -5.78
N ASN A 137 1.23 -12.63 -6.62
CA ASN A 137 2.67 -12.87 -6.65
C ASN A 137 3.32 -12.07 -7.78
N GLY A 138 4.56 -11.61 -7.56
CA GLY A 138 5.24 -10.74 -8.53
C GLY A 138 6.60 -10.23 -8.07
N THR A 139 7.01 -9.09 -8.63
CA THR A 139 8.19 -8.32 -8.19
C THR A 139 7.88 -6.83 -8.15
N ASN A 140 8.67 -6.07 -7.38
CA ASN A 140 8.53 -4.63 -7.16
C ASN A 140 7.12 -4.20 -6.67
N LEU A 141 6.39 -5.12 -6.02
CA LEU A 141 5.02 -4.87 -5.56
C LEU A 141 4.95 -3.84 -4.42
N ASN A 142 6.05 -3.61 -3.69
CA ASN A 142 6.17 -2.59 -2.65
C ASN A 142 6.06 -1.15 -3.18
N THR A 143 6.13 -0.97 -4.51
CA THR A 143 5.91 0.32 -5.17
C THR A 143 4.45 0.53 -5.60
N VAL A 144 3.60 -0.49 -5.50
CA VAL A 144 2.21 -0.43 -5.92
C VAL A 144 1.41 0.42 -4.92
N THR A 145 0.71 1.42 -5.44
CA THR A 145 -0.15 2.32 -4.65
C THR A 145 -1.63 2.16 -4.97
N GLY A 146 -1.97 1.44 -6.04
CA GLY A 146 -3.36 1.18 -6.43
C GLY A 146 -3.53 -0.11 -7.21
N ILE A 147 -4.72 -0.70 -7.09
CA ILE A 147 -5.17 -1.87 -7.86
C ILE A 147 -6.59 -1.62 -8.36
N THR A 148 -6.88 -2.07 -9.58
CA THR A 148 -8.24 -2.01 -10.16
C THR A 148 -8.66 -3.35 -10.74
N PHE A 149 -9.97 -3.62 -10.74
CA PHE A 149 -10.64 -4.78 -11.31
C PHE A 149 -11.66 -4.28 -12.33
N GLY A 150 -11.35 -4.43 -13.63
CA GLY A 150 -12.19 -3.86 -14.69
C GLY A 150 -12.36 -2.33 -14.59
N GLY A 151 -11.35 -1.63 -14.03
CA GLY A 151 -11.40 -0.20 -13.76
C GLY A 151 -11.98 0.19 -12.40
N VAL A 152 -12.60 -0.73 -11.65
CA VAL A 152 -13.11 -0.47 -10.30
C VAL A 152 -11.97 -0.59 -9.27
N PRO A 153 -11.71 0.41 -8.42
CA PRO A 153 -10.65 0.33 -7.40
C PRO A 153 -10.88 -0.80 -6.41
N GLY A 154 -9.84 -1.61 -6.17
CA GLY A 154 -9.81 -2.62 -5.10
C GLY A 154 -8.99 -2.14 -3.90
N ALA A 155 -9.05 -2.89 -2.79
CA ALA A 155 -8.28 -2.58 -1.59
C ALA A 155 -6.98 -3.37 -1.50
N ILE A 156 -5.88 -2.69 -1.17
CA ILE A 156 -4.61 -3.32 -0.80
C ILE A 156 -4.55 -3.37 0.72
N LEU A 157 -4.38 -4.57 1.29
CA LEU A 157 -4.29 -4.75 2.74
C LEU A 157 -2.83 -4.74 3.20
N ALA A 158 -1.96 -5.41 2.45
CA ALA A 158 -0.56 -5.54 2.80
C ALA A 158 0.28 -5.85 1.56
N VAL A 159 1.53 -5.42 1.60
CA VAL A 159 2.59 -5.87 0.69
C VAL A 159 3.75 -6.32 1.54
N ASN A 160 4.35 -7.46 1.22
CA ASN A 160 5.49 -7.94 1.99
C ASN A 160 6.72 -7.02 1.76
N PRO A 161 7.65 -6.91 2.73
CA PRO A 161 8.82 -6.05 2.59
C PRO A 161 9.71 -6.37 1.39
N ALA A 162 9.72 -7.64 0.94
CA ALA A 162 10.45 -8.08 -0.24
C ALA A 162 9.82 -7.64 -1.58
N GLY A 163 8.58 -7.11 -1.58
CA GLY A 163 7.87 -6.70 -2.78
C GLY A 163 7.51 -7.85 -3.72
N THR A 164 7.36 -9.06 -3.20
CA THR A 164 7.04 -10.27 -3.97
C THR A 164 5.61 -10.78 -3.79
N GLN A 165 4.90 -10.30 -2.75
CA GLN A 165 3.51 -10.64 -2.48
C GLN A 165 2.69 -9.41 -2.08
N LEU A 166 1.49 -9.29 -2.65
CA LEU A 166 0.48 -8.30 -2.32
C LEU A 166 -0.81 -9.01 -1.93
N VAL A 167 -1.39 -8.63 -0.79
CA VAL A 167 -2.68 -9.13 -0.32
C VAL A 167 -3.71 -8.01 -0.43
N GLY A 168 -4.90 -8.33 -0.93
CA GLY A 168 -5.97 -7.36 -1.11
C GLY A 168 -7.36 -7.97 -1.02
N ILE A 169 -8.37 -7.12 -1.20
CA ILE A 169 -9.79 -7.50 -1.24
C ILE A 169 -10.42 -6.98 -2.53
N THR A 170 -11.15 -7.85 -3.23
CA THR A 170 -11.86 -7.49 -4.46
C THR A 170 -13.03 -6.54 -4.18
N PRO A 171 -13.23 -5.51 -5.03
CA PRO A 171 -14.46 -4.72 -4.99
C PRO A 171 -15.64 -5.52 -5.56
N PRO A 172 -16.89 -5.03 -5.40
CA PRO A 172 -18.02 -5.52 -6.18
C PRO A 172 -17.77 -5.34 -7.69
N GLY A 173 -18.31 -6.26 -8.50
CA GLY A 173 -18.09 -6.28 -9.95
C GLY A 173 -19.19 -7.01 -10.71
N SER A 174 -19.25 -6.78 -12.01
CA SER A 174 -20.15 -7.50 -12.92
C SER A 174 -19.63 -8.92 -13.20
N ALA A 175 -20.54 -9.86 -13.43
CA ALA A 175 -20.18 -11.24 -13.76
C ALA A 175 -19.32 -11.32 -15.04
N GLY A 176 -18.33 -12.21 -15.02
CA GLY A 176 -17.37 -12.39 -16.10
C GLY A 176 -15.93 -12.06 -15.70
N THR A 177 -15.01 -12.26 -16.63
CA THR A 177 -13.58 -12.00 -16.44
C THR A 177 -13.26 -10.53 -16.65
N VAL A 178 -12.54 -9.93 -15.71
CA VAL A 178 -12.08 -8.54 -15.78
C VAL A 178 -10.55 -8.47 -15.71
N ALA A 179 -9.98 -7.46 -16.35
CA ALA A 179 -8.56 -7.16 -16.22
C ALA A 179 -8.26 -6.67 -14.80
N VAL A 180 -7.15 -7.14 -14.22
CA VAL A 180 -6.63 -6.63 -12.95
C VAL A 180 -5.36 -5.85 -13.22
N VAL A 181 -5.35 -4.57 -12.82
CA VAL A 181 -4.24 -3.66 -13.12
C VAL A 181 -3.71 -3.06 -11.83
N LEU A 182 -2.41 -3.27 -11.58
CA LEU A 182 -1.63 -2.60 -10.54
C LEU A 182 -1.10 -1.28 -11.08
N SER A 183 -0.97 -0.29 -10.20
CA SER A 183 -0.42 1.03 -10.51
C SER A 183 0.46 1.52 -9.38
N GLY A 184 1.53 2.24 -9.71
CA GLY A 184 2.45 2.85 -8.76
C GLY A 184 3.43 3.81 -9.44
N PRO A 185 4.36 4.42 -8.69
CA PRO A 185 5.35 5.35 -9.23
C PRO A 185 6.29 4.72 -10.28
N GLY A 186 6.41 3.38 -10.30
CA GLY A 186 7.17 2.65 -11.32
C GLY A 186 6.39 2.37 -12.60
N GLY A 187 5.09 2.69 -12.64
CA GLY A 187 4.20 2.41 -13.77
C GLY A 187 3.09 1.43 -13.42
N ALA A 188 2.47 0.86 -14.45
CA ALA A 188 1.36 -0.08 -14.32
C ALA A 188 1.78 -1.50 -14.72
N ALA A 189 1.08 -2.50 -14.15
CA ALA A 189 1.23 -3.91 -14.52
C ALA A 189 -0.12 -4.61 -14.54
N THR A 190 -0.35 -5.44 -15.56
CA THR A 190 -1.59 -6.23 -15.69
C THR A 190 -1.34 -7.64 -15.19
N VAL A 191 -2.22 -8.14 -14.33
CA VAL A 191 -2.17 -9.53 -13.84
C VAL A 191 -2.53 -10.50 -14.96
N PRO A 192 -1.69 -11.50 -15.26
CA PRO A 192 -2.03 -12.54 -16.22
C PRO A 192 -3.34 -13.25 -15.87
N GLY A 193 -4.22 -13.43 -16.86
CA GLY A 193 -5.52 -14.12 -16.69
C GLY A 193 -6.63 -13.30 -16.02
N GLY A 194 -6.29 -12.18 -15.36
CA GLY A 194 -7.28 -11.32 -14.70
C GLY A 194 -8.00 -12.00 -13.53
N PHE A 195 -9.23 -11.58 -13.27
CA PHE A 195 -10.09 -12.13 -12.20
C PHE A 195 -11.50 -12.36 -12.72
N THR A 196 -12.11 -13.50 -12.39
CA THR A 196 -13.46 -13.84 -12.86
C THR A 196 -14.49 -13.71 -11.73
N TYR A 197 -15.47 -12.82 -11.95
CA TYR A 197 -16.62 -12.69 -11.07
C TYR A 197 -17.72 -13.69 -11.45
N PHE A 198 -18.23 -14.43 -10.47
CA PHE A 198 -19.40 -15.31 -10.62
C PHE A 198 -20.57 -14.81 -9.79
N VAL A 199 -21.79 -15.12 -10.22
CA VAL A 199 -22.99 -14.85 -9.41
C VAL A 199 -23.08 -15.94 -8.35
N ALA A 200 -22.97 -15.57 -7.08
CA ALA A 200 -23.14 -16.52 -5.99
C ALA A 200 -24.56 -17.09 -5.99
N PRO A 201 -24.76 -18.39 -5.73
CA PRO A 201 -26.08 -18.94 -5.51
C PRO A 201 -26.78 -18.18 -4.37
N PRO A 202 -28.08 -17.87 -4.50
CA PRO A 202 -28.83 -17.23 -3.42
C PRO A 202 -28.83 -18.13 -2.17
N PRO A 203 -28.85 -17.55 -0.94
CA PRO A 203 -28.90 -18.32 0.28
C PRO A 203 -30.20 -19.14 0.38
N PRO A 204 -30.19 -20.29 1.08
CA PRO A 204 -31.38 -21.10 1.29
C PRO A 204 -32.41 -20.32 2.11
N VAL A 205 -33.69 -20.45 1.75
CA VAL A 205 -34.80 -19.80 2.45
C VAL A 205 -35.80 -20.87 2.90
N PRO A 206 -35.55 -21.54 4.03
CA PRO A 206 -36.51 -22.48 4.60
C PRO A 206 -37.74 -21.73 5.13
N THR A 207 -38.93 -22.28 4.92
CA THR A 207 -40.21 -21.70 5.37
C THR A 207 -40.85 -22.51 6.49
N THR A 208 -40.81 -23.84 6.40
CA THR A 208 -41.50 -24.74 7.34
C THR A 208 -40.78 -26.07 7.46
N ILE A 209 -40.91 -26.75 8.60
CA ILE A 209 -40.58 -28.17 8.77
C ILE A 209 -41.85 -28.97 9.11
N VAL A 210 -42.06 -30.12 8.46
CA VAL A 210 -43.22 -30.99 8.67
C VAL A 210 -42.78 -32.46 8.75
N PRO A 211 -43.20 -33.22 9.78
CA PRO A 211 -43.82 -32.72 11.01
C PRO A 211 -42.85 -31.82 11.80
N ASN A 212 -43.38 -30.92 12.61
CA ASN A 212 -42.58 -30.05 13.50
C ASN A 212 -42.47 -30.61 14.93
N THR A 213 -42.87 -31.86 15.15
CA THR A 213 -42.81 -32.55 16.44
C THR A 213 -42.42 -34.03 16.26
N GLY A 214 -41.79 -34.63 17.27
CA GLY A 214 -41.45 -36.07 17.27
C GLY A 214 -40.87 -36.56 18.60
N PRO A 215 -40.61 -37.87 18.77
CA PRO A 215 -40.18 -38.44 20.03
C PRO A 215 -38.73 -38.07 20.37
N VAL A 216 -38.40 -37.93 21.66
CA VAL A 216 -37.01 -37.72 22.15
C VAL A 216 -35.99 -38.75 21.64
N ALA A 217 -36.43 -39.95 21.27
CA ALA A 217 -35.58 -40.98 20.69
C ALA A 217 -35.11 -40.67 19.24
N GLY A 218 -35.65 -39.65 18.59
CA GLY A 218 -35.42 -39.36 17.18
C GLY A 218 -36.17 -40.31 16.24
N GLY A 219 -35.76 -40.36 14.98
CA GLY A 219 -36.34 -41.28 13.99
C GLY A 219 -37.54 -40.72 13.22
N THR A 220 -37.91 -39.45 13.42
CA THR A 220 -38.99 -38.81 12.66
C THR A 220 -38.50 -38.42 11.28
N ALA A 221 -39.13 -38.96 10.23
CA ALA A 221 -38.94 -38.46 8.88
C ALA A 221 -39.52 -37.04 8.79
N PHE A 222 -38.70 -36.08 8.38
CA PHE A 222 -39.10 -34.68 8.21
C PHE A 222 -38.96 -34.22 6.76
N THR A 223 -39.75 -33.21 6.40
CA THR A 223 -39.63 -32.43 5.16
C THR A 223 -39.57 -30.95 5.53
N ILE A 224 -38.50 -30.27 5.11
CA ILE A 224 -38.36 -28.83 5.18
C ILE A 224 -38.71 -28.27 3.80
N ASN A 225 -39.66 -27.34 3.74
CA ASN A 225 -40.03 -26.62 2.52
C ASN A 225 -39.32 -25.27 2.46
N GLY A 226 -39.13 -24.73 1.25
CA GLY A 226 -38.55 -23.42 1.05
C GLY A 226 -38.14 -23.15 -0.39
N THR A 227 -37.20 -22.23 -0.58
CA THR A 227 -36.56 -21.95 -1.87
C THR A 227 -35.03 -21.97 -1.72
N ASN A 228 -34.32 -22.16 -2.83
CA ASN A 228 -32.86 -22.23 -2.89
C ASN A 228 -32.24 -23.33 -1.99
N LEU A 229 -32.97 -24.42 -1.75
CA LEU A 229 -32.55 -25.47 -0.83
C LEU A 229 -31.58 -26.49 -1.45
N GLY A 230 -31.34 -26.43 -2.77
CA GLY A 230 -30.54 -27.43 -3.48
C GLY A 230 -29.07 -27.50 -3.06
N GLY A 231 -28.55 -26.45 -2.41
CA GLY A 231 -27.19 -26.39 -1.87
C GLY A 231 -27.05 -26.87 -0.41
N VAL A 232 -28.12 -27.39 0.18
CA VAL A 232 -28.11 -27.91 1.56
C VAL A 232 -27.38 -29.25 1.60
N LEU A 233 -26.37 -29.32 2.45
CA LEU A 233 -25.53 -30.50 2.67
C LEU A 233 -25.93 -31.28 3.94
N GLY A 234 -26.64 -30.64 4.87
CA GLY A 234 -27.03 -31.25 6.13
C GLY A 234 -28.07 -30.44 6.89
N VAL A 235 -28.68 -31.07 7.90
CA VAL A 235 -29.61 -30.44 8.83
C VAL A 235 -29.17 -30.78 10.25
N LEU A 236 -29.10 -29.78 11.13
CA LEU A 236 -28.77 -29.96 12.54
C LEU A 236 -29.98 -29.63 13.41
N PHE A 237 -30.16 -30.41 14.49
CA PHE A 237 -31.14 -30.18 15.54
C PHE A 237 -30.38 -29.90 16.84
N ASN A 238 -30.37 -28.65 17.31
CA ASN A 238 -29.50 -28.19 18.41
C ASN A 238 -28.02 -28.60 18.22
N GLY A 239 -27.53 -28.57 16.98
CA GLY A 239 -26.16 -28.97 16.62
C GLY A 239 -25.96 -30.46 16.36
N VAL A 240 -26.94 -31.32 16.63
CA VAL A 240 -26.87 -32.76 16.35
C VAL A 240 -27.31 -33.05 14.90
N PRO A 241 -26.51 -33.77 14.09
CA PRO A 241 -26.82 -33.99 12.68
C PRO A 241 -27.97 -34.99 12.47
N ALA A 242 -28.88 -34.64 11.55
CA ALA A 242 -29.88 -35.54 10.99
C ALA A 242 -29.25 -36.58 10.04
N THR A 243 -29.93 -37.69 9.81
CA THR A 243 -29.50 -38.75 8.88
C THR A 243 -30.37 -38.78 7.63
N GLY A 244 -29.86 -39.37 6.55
CA GLY A 244 -30.60 -39.53 5.28
C GLY A 244 -30.97 -38.21 4.61
N VAL A 245 -30.19 -37.14 4.85
CA VAL A 245 -30.51 -35.81 4.34
C VAL A 245 -30.39 -35.79 2.81
N THR A 246 -31.47 -35.40 2.14
CA THR A 246 -31.49 -35.14 0.69
C THR A 246 -32.14 -33.81 0.41
N ALA A 247 -31.65 -33.09 -0.61
CA ALA A 247 -32.10 -31.74 -0.92
C ALA A 247 -32.47 -31.60 -2.40
N THR A 248 -33.53 -30.86 -2.66
CA THR A 248 -33.94 -30.35 -3.97
C THR A 248 -33.97 -28.81 -3.92
N ALA A 249 -34.33 -28.14 -5.02
CA ALA A 249 -34.45 -26.68 -5.02
C ALA A 249 -35.47 -26.16 -3.99
N THR A 250 -36.49 -26.95 -3.63
CA THR A 250 -37.62 -26.50 -2.80
C THR A 250 -37.88 -27.35 -1.56
N THR A 251 -37.21 -28.50 -1.42
CA THR A 251 -37.41 -29.40 -0.27
C THR A 251 -36.09 -29.95 0.26
N VAL A 252 -36.02 -30.18 1.57
CA VAL A 252 -34.99 -30.99 2.23
C VAL A 252 -35.68 -32.05 3.06
N THR A 253 -35.33 -33.31 2.87
CA THR A 253 -35.87 -34.42 3.67
C THR A 253 -34.78 -35.06 4.48
N GLY A 254 -35.13 -35.77 5.56
CA GLY A 254 -34.20 -36.50 6.39
C GLY A 254 -34.89 -37.12 7.59
N VAL A 255 -34.10 -37.63 8.53
CA VAL A 255 -34.58 -38.26 9.75
C VAL A 255 -33.97 -37.57 10.97
N THR A 256 -34.81 -37.21 11.94
CA THR A 256 -34.38 -36.53 13.16
C THR A 256 -33.43 -37.40 13.98
N PRO A 257 -32.35 -36.83 14.56
CA PRO A 257 -31.54 -37.54 15.54
C PRO A 257 -32.28 -37.66 16.89
N PRO A 258 -31.78 -38.47 17.83
CA PRO A 258 -32.20 -38.39 19.23
C PRO A 258 -31.98 -36.99 19.80
N GLY A 259 -32.89 -36.54 20.66
CA GLY A 259 -32.92 -35.19 21.23
C GLY A 259 -33.41 -35.16 22.67
N VAL A 260 -33.35 -33.97 23.28
CA VAL A 260 -33.89 -33.70 24.62
C VAL A 260 -35.29 -33.12 24.48
N ALA A 261 -36.21 -33.49 25.38
CA ALA A 261 -37.56 -32.95 25.40
C ALA A 261 -37.56 -31.41 25.40
N GLY A 262 -38.39 -30.82 24.53
CA GLY A 262 -38.44 -29.38 24.29
C GLY A 262 -38.10 -28.97 22.86
N THR A 263 -38.09 -27.66 22.61
CA THR A 263 -37.87 -27.10 21.28
C THR A 263 -36.40 -27.17 20.88
N ALA A 264 -36.13 -27.78 19.73
CA ALA A 264 -34.83 -27.77 19.06
C ALA A 264 -34.79 -26.72 17.96
N THR A 265 -33.71 -25.93 17.95
CA THR A 265 -33.35 -25.07 16.84
C THR A 265 -32.92 -25.95 15.67
N VAL A 266 -33.55 -25.76 14.51
CA VAL A 266 -33.21 -26.49 13.29
C VAL A 266 -32.41 -25.59 12.38
N THR A 267 -31.22 -26.02 11.98
CA THR A 267 -30.34 -25.25 11.07
C THR A 267 -29.97 -26.07 9.85
N LEU A 268 -30.16 -25.50 8.67
CA LEU A 268 -29.62 -25.99 7.42
C LEU A 268 -28.13 -25.65 7.33
N VAL A 269 -27.32 -26.57 6.81
CA VAL A 269 -25.88 -26.39 6.58
C VAL A 269 -25.63 -26.39 5.07
N THR A 270 -24.93 -25.37 4.57
CA THR A 270 -24.44 -25.28 3.19
C THR A 270 -22.91 -25.17 3.19
N ALA A 271 -22.29 -25.21 2.01
CA ALA A 271 -20.85 -24.98 1.89
C ALA A 271 -20.41 -23.57 2.33
N THR A 272 -21.32 -22.60 2.38
CA THR A 272 -21.03 -21.19 2.65
C THR A 272 -21.51 -20.71 4.02
N GLY A 273 -22.23 -21.54 4.78
CA GLY A 273 -22.72 -21.18 6.11
C GLY A 273 -23.93 -21.99 6.56
N THR A 274 -24.68 -21.43 7.51
CA THR A 274 -25.90 -22.04 8.05
C THR A 274 -27.09 -21.11 7.94
N THR A 275 -28.30 -21.67 7.95
CA THR A 275 -29.54 -20.90 7.96
C THR A 275 -30.57 -21.58 8.84
N THR A 276 -31.19 -20.83 9.75
CA THR A 276 -32.17 -21.36 10.70
C THR A 276 -33.52 -21.56 10.02
N VAL A 277 -34.14 -22.72 10.25
CA VAL A 277 -35.51 -23.02 9.83
C VAL A 277 -36.48 -22.36 10.80
N PRO A 278 -37.44 -21.54 10.33
CA PRO A 278 -38.47 -20.96 11.19
C PRO A 278 -39.28 -22.03 11.94
N GLY A 279 -39.64 -21.75 13.20
CA GLY A 279 -40.53 -22.60 14.01
C GLY A 279 -39.87 -23.77 14.75
N GLY A 280 -38.65 -24.18 14.36
CA GLY A 280 -37.92 -25.26 15.04
C GLY A 280 -38.64 -26.63 15.01
N PHE A 281 -38.20 -27.55 15.87
CA PHE A 281 -38.79 -28.88 16.02
C PHE A 281 -38.96 -29.22 17.51
N LEU A 282 -40.14 -29.67 17.93
CA LEU A 282 -40.43 -30.01 19.32
C LEU A 282 -40.24 -31.51 19.58
N TYR A 283 -39.29 -31.86 20.44
CA TYR A 283 -39.14 -33.22 20.96
C TYR A 283 -40.12 -33.44 22.13
N VAL A 284 -40.96 -34.48 22.03
CA VAL A 284 -41.97 -34.88 23.02
C VAL A 284 -41.81 -36.32 23.49
#